data_AF-A0A520FJ07-F1
#
_entry.id   AF-A0A520FJ07-F1
#
_cell.length_a   1.000
_cell.length_b   1.000
_cell.length_c   1.000
_cell.angle_alpha   90.00
_cell.angle_beta   90.00
_cell.angle_gamma   90.00
#
_symmetry.space_group_name_H-M   'P 1'
#
loop_
_entity.id
_entity.type
_entity.pdbx_description
1 polymer ?
#
loop_
_entity_poly.entity_id
_entity_poly.type
_entity_poly.pdbx_seq_one_letter_code
_entity_poly.pdbx_strand_id
1 'polypeptide(L)'
;MSLFDISDRAQQLQTDLLEFMDSHVYPAEAVYEEQMRESGDPHFQPPVLEELKAEARRRGLWNLFHPHPGTGAGLSNLEYAPLAEIMGRSHIASEACNCNAPDTGNMEVLE
;
A
#
# COMPACT_ATOMS: atom_id res chain seq x y z
N MET A 1 -20.35 -19.86 -0.06
CA MET A 1 -19.34 -19.01 -0.70
C MET A 1 -18.73 -19.78 -1.85
N SER A 2 -18.86 -19.24 -3.05
CA SER A 2 -18.08 -19.62 -4.22
C SER A 2 -16.60 -19.32 -3.96
N LEU A 3 -15.70 -19.99 -4.68
CA LEU A 3 -14.26 -19.67 -4.67
C LEU A 3 -13.97 -18.21 -5.06
N PHE A 4 -14.90 -17.56 -5.77
CA PHE A 4 -14.76 -16.19 -6.26
C PHE A 4 -15.47 -15.13 -5.40
N ASP A 5 -16.13 -15.53 -4.30
CA ASP A 5 -16.80 -14.58 -3.42
C ASP A 5 -15.74 -13.85 -2.58
N ILE A 6 -15.70 -12.51 -2.69
CA ILE A 6 -14.83 -11.65 -1.90
C ILE A 6 -15.38 -11.57 -0.48
N SER A 7 -14.51 -11.68 0.53
CA SER A 7 -14.93 -11.53 1.93
C SER A 7 -15.38 -10.08 2.21
N ASP A 8 -16.32 -9.87 3.12
CA ASP A 8 -16.79 -8.52 3.49
C ASP A 8 -15.63 -7.61 3.91
N ARG A 9 -14.62 -8.18 4.60
CA ARG A 9 -13.38 -7.50 4.98
C ARG A 9 -12.57 -7.07 3.77
N ALA A 10 -12.35 -7.97 2.80
CA ALA A 10 -11.61 -7.63 1.59
C ALA A 10 -12.35 -6.61 0.73
N GLN A 11 -13.69 -6.66 0.70
CA GLN A 11 -14.50 -5.65 0.02
C GLN A 11 -14.38 -4.27 0.67
N GLN A 12 -14.39 -4.21 2.01
CA GLN A 12 -14.18 -2.96 2.76
C GLN A 12 -12.79 -2.38 2.50
N LEU A 13 -11.73 -3.22 2.57
CA LEU A 13 -10.37 -2.80 2.28
C LEU A 13 -10.21 -2.28 0.85
N GLN A 14 -10.88 -2.88 -0.14
CA GLN A 14 -10.88 -2.36 -1.51
C GLN A 14 -11.51 -0.97 -1.58
N THR A 15 -12.65 -0.76 -0.91
CA THR A 15 -13.31 0.55 -0.87
C THR A 15 -12.43 1.60 -0.20
N ASP A 16 -11.86 1.30 0.96
CA ASP A 16 -10.99 2.23 1.70
C ASP A 16 -9.71 2.54 0.92
N LEU A 17 -9.15 1.53 0.23
CA LEU A 17 -7.97 1.68 -0.61
C LEU A 17 -8.28 2.53 -1.84
N LEU A 18 -9.40 2.31 -2.55
CA LEU A 18 -9.79 3.14 -3.69
C LEU A 18 -9.99 4.60 -3.26
N GLU A 19 -10.64 4.83 -2.12
CA GLU A 19 -10.78 6.18 -1.57
C GLU A 19 -9.41 6.80 -1.25
N PHE A 20 -8.51 6.05 -0.62
CA PHE A 20 -7.14 6.52 -0.35
C PHE A 20 -6.37 6.84 -1.63
N MET A 21 -6.53 6.02 -2.68
CA MET A 21 -5.92 6.27 -3.99
C MET A 21 -6.40 7.60 -4.58
N ASP A 22 -7.72 7.81 -4.64
CA ASP A 22 -8.32 9.00 -5.23
C ASP A 22 -8.04 10.28 -4.44
N SER A 23 -8.08 10.20 -3.10
CA SER A 23 -8.00 11.37 -2.23
C SER A 23 -6.59 11.76 -1.82
N HIS A 24 -5.63 10.82 -1.82
CA HIS A 24 -4.28 11.07 -1.30
C HIS A 24 -3.18 10.65 -2.28
N VAL A 25 -3.23 9.42 -2.80
CA VAL A 25 -2.11 8.89 -3.61
C VAL A 25 -2.00 9.57 -4.96
N TYR A 26 -3.06 9.58 -5.78
CA TYR A 26 -2.99 10.19 -7.11
C TYR A 26 -2.65 11.70 -7.08
N PRO A 27 -3.23 12.51 -6.16
CA PRO A 27 -2.81 13.90 -6.01
C PRO A 27 -1.33 14.08 -5.60
N ALA A 28 -0.77 13.11 -4.87
CA ALA A 28 0.60 13.16 -4.38
C ALA A 28 1.65 12.78 -5.44
N GLU A 29 1.28 12.13 -6.55
CA GLU A 29 2.23 11.71 -7.59
C GLU A 29 3.02 12.91 -8.17
N ALA A 30 2.34 14.02 -8.47
CA ALA A 30 3.01 15.22 -8.97
C ALA A 30 3.94 15.85 -7.93
N VAL A 31 3.59 15.76 -6.64
CA VAL A 31 4.42 16.28 -5.54
C VAL A 31 5.65 15.40 -5.35
N TYR A 32 5.48 14.08 -5.44
CA TYR A 32 6.57 13.12 -5.36
C TYR A 32 7.61 13.38 -6.46
N GLU A 33 7.16 13.48 -7.71
CA GLU A 33 8.03 13.74 -8.87
C GLU A 33 8.80 15.06 -8.72
N GLU A 34 8.14 16.11 -8.23
CA GLU A 34 8.80 17.39 -7.97
C GLU A 34 9.87 17.26 -6.89
N GLN A 35 9.54 16.64 -5.75
CA GLN A 35 10.47 16.45 -4.63
C GLN A 35 11.68 15.60 -5.03
N MET A 36 11.48 14.55 -5.83
CA MET A 36 12.57 13.72 -6.38
C MET A 36 13.45 14.49 -7.36
N ARG A 37 12.84 15.30 -8.23
CA ARG A 37 13.58 16.13 -9.20
C ARG A 37 14.42 17.20 -8.50
N GLU A 38 13.87 17.85 -7.49
CA GLU A 38 14.55 18.88 -6.70
C GLU A 38 15.70 18.31 -5.85
N SER A 39 15.56 17.07 -5.35
CA SER A 39 16.62 16.44 -4.55
C SER A 39 17.88 16.15 -5.37
N GLY A 40 17.71 15.78 -6.65
CA GLY A 40 18.81 15.33 -7.50
C GLY A 40 19.45 14.02 -7.05
N ASP A 41 18.87 13.34 -6.06
CA ASP A 41 19.36 12.09 -5.47
C ASP A 41 18.33 10.97 -5.72
N PRO A 42 18.68 9.92 -6.49
CA PRO A 42 17.76 8.81 -6.75
C PRO A 42 17.43 7.97 -5.50
N HIS A 43 18.16 8.15 -4.40
CA HIS A 43 17.90 7.49 -3.11
C HIS A 43 17.19 8.39 -2.10
N PHE A 44 16.78 9.58 -2.53
CA PHE A 44 16.02 10.49 -1.69
C PHE A 44 14.67 9.87 -1.29
N GLN A 45 14.21 10.23 -0.09
CA GLN A 45 12.93 9.81 0.48
C GLN A 45 12.01 11.05 0.56
N PRO A 46 11.13 11.26 -0.43
CA PRO A 46 10.26 12.42 -0.48
C PRO A 46 9.36 12.54 0.76
N PRO A 47 9.26 13.73 1.38
CA PRO A 47 8.37 13.97 2.52
C PRO A 47 6.91 13.55 2.26
N VAL A 48 6.43 13.69 1.03
CA VAL A 48 5.06 13.29 0.69
C VAL A 48 4.80 11.79 0.90
N LEU A 49 5.81 10.93 0.73
CA LEU A 49 5.67 9.51 1.02
C LEU A 49 5.47 9.23 2.51
N GLU A 50 6.14 9.97 3.39
CA GLU A 50 5.98 9.80 4.84
C GLU A 50 4.59 10.26 5.31
N GLU A 51 4.05 11.31 4.70
CA GLU A 51 2.67 11.75 4.92
C GLU A 51 1.67 10.68 4.48
N LEU A 52 1.87 10.08 3.31
CA LEU A 52 1.05 8.98 2.80
C LEU A 52 1.14 7.73 3.69
N LYS A 53 2.34 7.37 4.17
CA LYS A 53 2.54 6.25 5.09
C LYS A 53 1.80 6.46 6.41
N ALA A 54 1.83 7.68 6.94
CA ALA A 54 1.07 8.03 8.16
C ALA A 54 -0.44 7.89 7.95
N GLU A 55 -0.95 8.36 6.80
CA GLU A 55 -2.37 8.26 6.47
C GLU A 55 -2.82 6.81 6.22
N ALA A 56 -2.02 6.02 5.49
CA ALA A 56 -2.29 4.60 5.28
C ALA A 56 -2.38 3.83 6.60
N ARG A 57 -1.46 4.07 7.54
CA ARG A 57 -1.52 3.52 8.90
C ARG A 57 -2.80 3.92 9.64
N ARG A 58 -3.20 5.19 9.56
CA ARG A 58 -4.44 5.69 10.19
C ARG A 58 -5.70 5.01 9.64
N ARG A 59 -5.70 4.67 8.34
CA ARG A 59 -6.79 3.95 7.67
C ARG A 59 -6.74 2.43 7.85
N GLY A 60 -5.67 1.88 8.44
CA GLY A 60 -5.46 0.43 8.53
C GLY A 60 -5.01 -0.22 7.21
N LEU A 61 -4.51 0.56 6.25
CA LEU A 61 -4.02 0.12 4.95
C LEU A 61 -2.50 -0.15 5.00
N TRP A 62 -2.05 -0.89 6.01
CA TRP A 62 -0.62 -1.11 6.29
C TRP A 62 -0.29 -2.60 6.43
N ASN A 63 0.84 -3.04 5.87
CA ASN A 63 1.27 -4.45 5.87
C ASN A 63 0.18 -5.41 5.33
N LEU A 64 -0.54 -4.98 4.28
CA LEU A 64 -1.67 -5.74 3.74
C LEU A 64 -1.25 -7.10 3.16
N PHE A 65 -0.01 -7.21 2.69
CA PHE A 65 0.57 -8.45 2.18
C PHE A 65 0.77 -9.52 3.27
N HIS A 66 0.87 -9.08 4.52
CA HIS A 66 1.43 -9.92 5.57
C HIS A 66 0.35 -10.78 6.25
N PRO A 67 0.45 -12.13 6.20
CA PRO A 67 -0.65 -13.04 6.51
C PRO A 67 -0.83 -13.34 8.01
N HIS A 68 0.05 -12.85 8.89
CA HIS A 68 -0.07 -13.10 10.33
C HIS A 68 -0.80 -11.95 11.05
N PRO A 69 -1.93 -12.24 11.74
CA PRO A 69 -2.61 -11.25 12.58
C PRO A 69 -1.69 -10.77 13.70
N GLY A 70 -1.53 -9.47 13.84
CA GLY A 70 -0.68 -8.84 14.87
C GLY A 70 0.58 -8.17 14.32
N THR A 71 1.16 -8.72 13.25
CA THR A 71 2.26 -8.11 12.48
C THR A 71 1.80 -7.63 11.10
N GLY A 72 0.64 -8.11 10.63
CA GLY A 72 0.01 -7.75 9.36
C GLY A 72 -1.51 -7.85 9.36
N ALA A 73 -2.09 -7.78 8.16
CA ALA A 73 -3.54 -7.74 7.95
C ALA A 73 -4.22 -9.12 8.03
N GLY A 74 -3.47 -10.21 8.00
CA GLY A 74 -4.05 -11.55 8.10
C GLY A 74 -4.95 -11.91 6.92
N LEU A 75 -4.58 -11.45 5.72
CA LEU A 75 -5.29 -11.72 4.48
C LEU A 75 -4.78 -13.01 3.85
N SER A 76 -5.68 -13.77 3.24
CA SER A 76 -5.29 -14.80 2.28
C SER A 76 -4.77 -14.16 0.99
N ASN A 77 -4.00 -14.92 0.21
CA ASN A 77 -3.54 -14.45 -1.11
C ASN A 77 -4.68 -14.04 -2.04
N LEU A 78 -5.84 -14.71 -1.94
CA LEU A 78 -7.02 -14.38 -2.74
C LEU A 78 -7.63 -13.02 -2.33
N GLU A 79 -7.62 -12.71 -1.03
CA GLU A 79 -8.08 -11.41 -0.53
C GLU A 79 -7.08 -10.29 -0.85
N TYR A 80 -5.78 -10.58 -0.82
CA TYR A 80 -4.73 -9.58 -1.06
C TYR A 80 -4.53 -9.25 -2.55
N ALA A 81 -4.67 -10.22 -3.45
CA ALA A 81 -4.43 -10.03 -4.89
C ALA A 81 -5.14 -8.79 -5.49
N PRO A 82 -6.44 -8.53 -5.29
CA PRO A 82 -7.09 -7.33 -5.81
C PRO A 82 -6.59 -6.04 -5.15
N LEU A 83 -6.14 -6.08 -3.90
CA LEU A 83 -5.54 -4.91 -3.23
C LEU A 83 -4.19 -4.57 -3.87
N ALA A 84 -3.38 -5.58 -4.15
CA ALA A 84 -2.11 -5.42 -4.87
C ALA A 84 -2.33 -4.87 -6.28
N GLU A 85 -3.38 -5.31 -6.99
CA GLU A 85 -3.76 -4.75 -8.29
C GLU A 85 -4.10 -3.25 -8.19
N ILE A 86 -4.89 -2.84 -7.18
CA ILE A 86 -5.25 -1.43 -6.97
C ILE A 86 -4.00 -0.60 -6.68
N MET A 87 -3.13 -1.05 -5.77
CA MET A 87 -1.88 -0.35 -5.47
C MET A 87 -0.98 -0.25 -6.71
N GLY A 88 -0.91 -1.30 -7.53
CA GLY A 88 -0.12 -1.32 -8.76
C GLY A 88 -0.52 -0.28 -9.82
N ARG A 89 -1.63 0.44 -9.64
CA ARG A 89 -2.04 1.55 -10.51
C ARG A 89 -1.18 2.81 -10.34
N SER A 90 -0.42 2.90 -9.26
CA SER A 90 0.49 4.02 -8.97
C SER A 90 1.85 3.49 -8.55
N HIS A 91 2.92 4.18 -8.96
CA HIS A 91 4.28 3.79 -8.63
C HIS A 91 4.67 4.07 -7.16
N ILE A 92 3.89 4.90 -6.44
CA ILE A 92 4.14 5.24 -5.03
C ILE A 92 3.18 4.56 -4.04
N ALA A 93 2.10 3.94 -4.51
CA ALA A 93 1.05 3.39 -3.63
C ALA A 93 1.54 2.21 -2.77
N SER A 94 2.25 1.26 -3.38
CA SER A 94 2.74 0.09 -2.64
C SER A 94 3.67 0.50 -1.50
N GLU A 95 4.51 1.52 -1.71
CA GLU A 95 5.38 2.04 -0.65
C GLU A 95 4.57 2.79 0.42
N ALA A 96 3.58 3.59 0.03
CA ALA A 96 2.68 4.25 0.97
C ALA A 96 1.96 3.26 1.91
N CYS A 97 1.65 2.05 1.43
CA CYS A 97 1.02 0.99 2.20
C CYS A 97 2.00 -0.02 2.83
N ASN A 98 3.31 0.20 2.72
CA ASN A 98 4.36 -0.72 3.18
C ASN A 98 4.25 -2.13 2.59
N CYS A 99 3.92 -2.18 1.30
CA CYS A 99 3.71 -3.36 0.49
C CYS A 99 4.64 -3.37 -0.75
N ASN A 100 5.70 -2.56 -0.77
CA ASN A 100 6.65 -2.49 -1.87
C ASN A 100 7.71 -3.61 -1.76
N ALA A 101 8.14 -4.10 -2.93
CA ALA A 101 9.39 -4.84 -3.02
C ALA A 101 10.58 -3.87 -2.84
N PRO A 102 11.75 -4.33 -2.36
CA PRO A 102 12.04 -5.69 -1.86
C PRO A 102 11.60 -5.95 -0.41
N ASP A 103 11.06 -4.95 0.27
CA ASP A 103 10.82 -4.98 1.72
C ASP A 103 9.84 -6.05 2.15
N THR A 104 8.79 -6.31 1.35
CA THR A 104 7.86 -7.42 1.61
C THR A 104 8.59 -8.75 1.75
N GLY A 105 9.48 -9.08 0.81
CA GLY A 105 10.25 -10.32 0.83
C GLY A 105 11.28 -10.36 1.96
N ASN A 106 11.88 -9.21 2.29
CA ASN A 106 12.79 -9.12 3.44
C ASN A 106 12.05 -9.38 4.77
N MET A 107 10.85 -8.84 4.93
CA MET A 107 10.01 -9.06 6.11
C MET A 107 9.57 -10.53 6.22
N GLU A 108 9.16 -11.15 5.11
CA GLU A 108 8.79 -12.57 5.08
C GLU A 108 9.93 -13.52 5.49
N VAL A 109 11.19 -13.15 5.24
CA VAL A 109 12.36 -13.98 5.59
C VAL A 109 12.78 -13.86 7.06
N LEU A 110 12.50 -12.72 7.70
CA LEU A 110 13.00 -12.39 9.04
C LEU A 110 12.01 -12.69 10.18
N GLU A 111 10.79 -13.09 9.85
CA GLU A 111 9.82 -13.63 10.83
C GLU A 111 10.11 -15.09 11.21
#